data_AF-A0A8T6N7B2-F1
#
_entry.id   AF-A0A8T6N7B2-F1
#
_cell.length_a   1.000
_cell.length_b   1.000
_cell.length_c   1.000
_cell.angle_alpha   90.00
_cell.angle_beta   90.00
_cell.angle_gamma   90.00
#
_symmetry.space_group_name_H-M   'P 1'
#
loop_
_entity.id
_entity.type
_entity.pdbx_description
1 polymer ?
#
loop_
_entity_poly.entity_id
_entity_poly.type
_entity_poly.pdbx_seq_one_letter_code
_entity_poly.pdbx_strand_id
1 'polypeptide(L)'
;MSYRGIGYDKSLEAEEECLLRNDRQSYFSLARRIVRAQFQFADESRTQQLWQEVADRGMDVDRITYLMYGCQFQDDETAMLIADQEYQMKSNR
;
A
#
# COMPACT_ATOMS: atom_id res chain seq x y z
N MET A 1 48.81 -2.13 2.81
CA MET A 1 47.56 -1.60 2.23
C MET A 1 46.41 -2.08 3.11
N SER A 2 45.89 -1.21 3.98
CA SER A 2 44.76 -1.56 4.88
C SER A 2 43.47 -1.18 4.17
N TYR A 3 42.76 -2.17 3.64
CA TYR A 3 41.37 -1.99 3.23
C TYR A 3 40.54 -1.90 4.50
N ARG A 4 40.21 -0.68 4.91
CA ARG A 4 39.17 -0.40 5.90
C ARG A 4 37.84 -0.70 5.21
N GLY A 5 37.45 -1.97 5.22
CA GLY A 5 36.17 -2.43 4.69
C GLY A 5 35.06 -1.73 5.47
N ILE A 6 34.38 -0.80 4.80
CA ILE A 6 33.09 -0.28 5.24
C ILE A 6 32.20 -1.51 5.31
N GLY A 7 31.84 -1.94 6.53
CA GLY A 7 30.82 -2.96 6.71
C GLY A 7 29.53 -2.41 6.13
N TYR A 8 29.09 -2.95 5.00
CA TYR A 8 27.75 -2.72 4.50
C TYR A 8 26.78 -3.29 5.54
N ASP A 9 26.05 -2.41 6.21
CA ASP A 9 25.24 -2.74 7.36
C ASP A 9 23.91 -3.36 6.90
N LYS A 10 23.92 -4.68 6.66
CA LYS A 10 22.75 -5.46 6.22
C LYS A 10 21.53 -5.30 7.13
N SER A 11 21.69 -4.89 8.39
CA SER A 11 20.53 -4.63 9.26
C SER A 11 19.74 -3.39 8.84
N LEU A 12 20.41 -2.35 8.33
CA LEU A 12 19.74 -1.13 7.90
C LEU A 12 18.89 -1.39 6.63
N GLU A 13 19.42 -2.15 5.67
CA GLU A 13 18.66 -2.58 4.47
C GLU A 13 17.42 -3.43 4.84
N ALA A 14 17.55 -4.32 5.82
CA ALA A 14 16.44 -5.17 6.26
C ALA A 14 15.34 -4.38 7.00
N GLU A 15 15.70 -3.36 7.76
CA GLU A 15 14.75 -2.46 8.43
C GLU A 15 13.97 -1.63 7.43
N GLU A 16 14.64 -1.05 6.44
CA GLU A 16 14.01 -0.29 5.35
C GLU A 16 13.04 -1.17 4.54
N GLU A 17 13.43 -2.40 4.18
CA GLU A 17 12.55 -3.36 3.50
C GLU A 17 11.32 -3.71 4.36
N CYS A 18 11.49 -3.87 5.67
CA CYS A 18 10.37 -4.12 6.59
C CYS A 18 9.40 -2.94 6.66
N LEU A 19 9.90 -1.70 6.71
CA LEU A 19 9.09 -0.48 6.71
C LEU A 19 8.30 -0.36 5.41
N LEU A 20 8.94 -0.57 4.26
CA LEU A 20 8.29 -0.53 2.95
C LEU A 20 7.21 -1.60 2.80
N ARG A 21 7.48 -2.82 3.31
CA ARG A 21 6.49 -3.90 3.31
C ARG A 21 5.29 -3.57 4.19
N ASN A 22 5.53 -2.97 5.36
CA ASN A 22 4.48 -2.56 6.29
C ASN A 22 3.61 -1.43 5.71
N ASP A 23 4.24 -0.42 5.09
CA ASP A 23 3.55 0.65 4.37
C ASP A 23 2.62 0.06 3.31
N ARG A 24 3.16 -0.74 2.38
CA ARG A 24 2.38 -1.36 1.31
C ARG A 24 1.22 -2.20 1.85
N GLN A 25 1.46 -3.00 2.89
CA GLN A 25 0.41 -3.83 3.48
C GLN A 25 -0.72 -2.98 4.08
N SER A 26 -0.38 -1.80 4.62
CA SER A 26 -1.36 -0.85 5.13
C SER A 26 -2.29 -0.37 4.03
N TYR A 27 -1.76 0.03 2.86
CA TYR A 27 -2.55 0.38 1.67
C TYR A 27 -3.47 -0.76 1.24
N PHE A 28 -2.95 -1.99 1.17
CA PHE A 28 -3.74 -3.13 0.69
C PHE A 28 -4.88 -3.46 1.64
N SER A 29 -4.60 -3.44 2.94
CA SER A 29 -5.60 -3.71 3.96
C SER A 29 -6.75 -2.69 3.92
N LEU A 30 -6.42 -1.41 3.72
CA LEU A 30 -7.40 -0.34 3.73
C LEU A 30 -8.24 -0.32 2.45
N ALA A 31 -7.60 -0.49 1.29
CA ALA A 31 -8.31 -0.61 0.01
C ALA A 31 -9.31 -1.78 0.03
N ARG A 32 -8.91 -2.96 0.54
CA ARG A 32 -9.81 -4.11 0.72
C ARG A 32 -11.01 -3.78 1.62
N ARG A 33 -10.76 -3.12 2.75
CA ARG A 33 -11.83 -2.72 3.69
C ARG A 33 -12.82 -1.77 3.03
N ILE A 34 -12.33 -0.79 2.26
CA ILE A 34 -13.17 0.17 1.55
C ILE A 34 -14.00 -0.54 0.47
N VAL A 35 -13.37 -1.38 -0.36
CA VAL A 35 -14.08 -2.15 -1.40
C VAL A 35 -15.19 -3.01 -0.80
N ARG A 36 -14.93 -3.71 0.31
CA ARG A 36 -15.94 -4.52 0.99
C ARG A 36 -17.07 -3.65 1.54
N ALA A 37 -16.76 -2.57 2.24
CA ALA A 37 -17.77 -1.66 2.80
C ALA A 37 -18.65 -1.04 1.70
N GLN A 38 -18.04 -0.56 0.62
CA GLN A 38 -18.74 0.15 -0.45
C GLN A 38 -19.50 -0.78 -1.39
N PHE A 39 -18.87 -1.86 -1.87
CA PHE A 39 -19.46 -2.70 -2.93
C PHE A 39 -20.17 -3.94 -2.42
N GLN A 40 -19.73 -4.54 -1.31
CA GLN A 40 -20.36 -5.76 -0.78
C GLN A 40 -21.47 -5.43 0.22
N PHE A 41 -21.24 -4.47 1.11
CA PHE A 41 -22.19 -4.11 2.18
C PHE A 41 -23.02 -2.87 1.89
N ALA A 42 -22.64 -2.05 0.90
CA ALA A 42 -23.23 -0.74 0.64
C ALA A 42 -23.36 0.12 1.92
N ASP A 43 -22.38 -0.01 2.82
CA ASP A 43 -22.35 0.68 4.11
C ASP A 43 -21.64 2.03 3.93
N GLU A 44 -22.43 3.06 3.65
CA GLU A 44 -21.94 4.41 3.40
C GLU A 44 -21.22 5.01 4.63
N SER A 45 -21.77 4.79 5.83
CA SER A 45 -21.17 5.27 7.08
C SER A 45 -19.79 4.66 7.30
N ARG A 46 -19.68 3.35 7.11
CA ARG A 46 -18.40 2.65 7.24
C ARG A 46 -17.42 3.06 6.15
N THR A 47 -17.89 3.23 4.92
CA THR A 47 -17.07 3.70 3.80
C THR A 47 -16.50 5.09 4.10
N GLN A 48 -17.32 6.02 4.61
CA GLN A 48 -16.88 7.35 5.00
C GLN A 48 -15.85 7.31 6.14
N GLN A 49 -16.08 6.48 7.18
CA GLN A 49 -15.11 6.31 8.27
C GLN A 49 -13.75 5.79 7.78
N LEU A 50 -13.75 4.86 6.82
CA LEU A 50 -12.52 4.33 6.26
C LEU A 50 -11.77 5.37 5.42
N TRP A 51 -12.48 6.21 4.68
CA TRP A 51 -11.86 7.35 3.98
C TRP A 51 -11.33 8.42 4.93
N GLN A 52 -11.99 8.62 6.07
CA GLN A 52 -11.43 9.48 7.12
C GLN A 52 -10.13 8.89 7.69
N GLU A 53 -10.08 7.56 7.90
CA GLU A 53 -8.86 6.85 8.33
C GLU A 53 -7.70 7.01 7.32
N VAL A 54 -7.98 7.07 6.01
CA VAL A 54 -6.98 7.41 4.97
C VAL A 54 -6.38 8.79 5.21
N ALA A 55 -7.26 9.78 5.37
CA ALA A 55 -6.87 11.17 5.53
C ALA A 55 -6.09 11.40 6.82
N ASP A 56 -6.56 10.84 7.94
CA ASP A 56 -5.94 10.97 9.26
C ASP A 56 -4.52 10.37 9.30
N ARG A 57 -4.26 9.34 8.46
CA ARG A 57 -2.96 8.69 8.34
C ARG A 57 -2.04 9.34 7.29
N GLY A 58 -2.52 10.33 6.56
CA GLY A 58 -1.78 10.95 5.46
C GLY A 58 -1.46 9.98 4.33
N MET A 59 -2.31 8.97 4.12
CA MET A 59 -2.11 7.99 3.05
C MET A 59 -2.49 8.59 1.70
N ASP A 60 -1.84 8.11 0.63
CA ASP A 60 -2.12 8.53 -0.74
C ASP A 60 -3.52 8.03 -1.18
N VAL A 61 -4.45 8.97 -1.31
CA VAL A 61 -5.84 8.74 -1.74
C VAL A 61 -5.89 8.21 -3.17
N ASP A 62 -5.01 8.68 -4.06
CA ASP A 62 -4.98 8.27 -5.46
C ASP A 62 -4.47 6.84 -5.58
N ARG A 63 -3.46 6.46 -4.78
CA ARG A 63 -2.98 5.08 -4.67
C ARG A 63 -4.08 4.14 -4.19
N ILE A 64 -4.82 4.51 -3.15
CA ILE A 64 -5.94 3.70 -2.63
C ILE A 64 -7.05 3.58 -3.68
N THR A 65 -7.41 4.68 -4.33
CA THR A 65 -8.42 4.70 -5.39
C THR A 65 -7.99 3.80 -6.56
N TYR A 66 -6.72 3.86 -6.96
CA TYR A 66 -6.17 2.98 -8.00
C TYR A 66 -6.25 1.50 -7.58
N LEU A 67 -5.93 1.17 -6.32
CA LEU A 67 -6.05 -0.21 -5.84
C LEU A 67 -7.51 -0.69 -5.80
N MET A 68 -8.47 0.20 -5.53
CA MET A 68 -9.89 -0.15 -5.55
C MET A 68 -10.40 -0.48 -6.94
N TYR A 69 -10.07 0.34 -7.95
CA TYR A 69 -10.66 0.25 -9.29
C TYR A 69 -9.74 -0.38 -10.36
N GLY A 70 -8.43 -0.31 -10.17
CA GLY A 70 -7.41 -0.84 -11.07
C GLY A 70 -6.98 -2.27 -10.74
N CYS A 71 -7.26 -2.77 -9.53
CA CYS A 71 -7.02 -4.16 -9.18
C CYS A 71 -8.21 -5.04 -9.60
N GLN A 72 -7.93 -6.14 -10.31
CA GLN A 72 -8.97 -7.09 -10.73
C GLN A 72 -9.56 -7.89 -9.56
N PHE A 73 -8.73 -8.23 -8.57
CA PHE A 73 -9.13 -9.03 -7.40
C PHE A 73 -8.46 -8.52 -6.14
N GLN A 74 -9.22 -7.80 -5.32
CA GLN A 74 -8.65 -7.18 -4.12
C GLN A 74 -8.25 -8.22 -3.08
N ASP A 75 -8.85 -9.41 -3.06
CA ASP A 75 -8.50 -10.50 -2.12
C ASP A 75 -7.21 -11.25 -2.50
N ASP A 76 -6.74 -11.15 -3.75
CA ASP A 76 -5.47 -11.72 -4.18
C ASP A 76 -4.32 -10.74 -3.89
N GLU A 77 -3.35 -11.19 -3.10
CA GLU A 77 -2.16 -10.40 -2.77
C GLU A 77 -1.29 -10.13 -3.99
N THR A 78 -1.21 -11.07 -4.93
CA THR A 78 -0.40 -10.92 -6.15
C THR A 78 -1.02 -9.87 -7.07
N ALA A 79 -2.34 -9.92 -7.26
CA ALA A 79 -3.07 -8.92 -8.04
C ALA A 79 -2.95 -7.50 -7.43
N MET A 80 -3.03 -7.38 -6.11
CA MET A 80 -2.82 -6.10 -5.42
C MET A 80 -1.39 -5.58 -5.58
N LEU A 81 -0.39 -6.46 -5.51
CA LEU A 81 1.01 -6.11 -5.73
C LEU A 81 1.26 -5.59 -7.15
N ILE A 82 0.73 -6.26 -8.16
CA ILE A 82 0.88 -5.85 -9.56
C ILE A 82 0.24 -4.47 -9.77
N ALA A 83 -1.00 -4.27 -9.29
CA ALA A 83 -1.68 -2.99 -9.41
C ALA A 83 -0.90 -1.86 -8.71
N ASP A 84 -0.34 -2.13 -7.53
CA ASP A 84 0.49 -1.18 -6.78
C ASP A 84 1.75 -0.77 -7.56
N GLN A 85 2.44 -1.74 -8.16
CA GLN A 85 3.62 -1.49 -8.97
C GLN A 85 3.28 -0.68 -10.22
N GLU A 86 2.16 -0.98 -10.89
CA GLU A 86 1.70 -0.20 -12.04
C GLU A 86 1.41 1.25 -11.67
N TYR A 87 0.77 1.49 -10.52
CA TYR A 87 0.53 2.84 -10.02
C TYR A 87 1.85 3.58 -9.78
N GLN A 88 2.80 2.96 -9.08
CA GLN A 88 4.11 3.57 -8.81
C GLN A 88 4.88 3.89 -10.11
N MET A 89 4.84 3.00 -11.10
CA MET A 89 5.45 3.26 -12.41
C MET A 89 4.83 4.45 -13.14
N LYS A 90 3.51 4.65 -13.00
CA LYS A 90 2.79 5.79 -13.60
C LYS A 90 3.03 7.10 -12.83
N SER A 91 3.12 7.03 -11.51
CA SER A 91 3.34 8.18 -10.63
C SER A 91 4.77 8.75 -10.76
N ASN A 92 5.75 7.89 -11.06
CA ASN A 92 7.15 8.28 -11.24
C ASN A 92 7.49 8.85 -12.64
N ARG A 93 6.48 9.23 -13.44
CA ARG A 93 6.65 9.64 -14.84
C ARG A 93 6.27 11.10 -15.04
#